data_AF-U2J9C5-F1
#
_entry.id   AF-U2J9C5-F1
#
_cell.length_a   1.000
_cell.length_b   1.000
_cell.length_c   1.000
_cell.angle_alpha   90.00
_cell.angle_beta   90.00
_cell.angle_gamma   90.00
#
_symmetry.space_group_name_H-M   'P 1'
#
loop_
_entity.id
_entity.type
_entity.pdbx_description
1 polymer ?
#
loop_
_entity_poly.entity_id
_entity_poly.type
_entity_poly.pdbx_seq_one_letter_code
_entity_poly.pdbx_strand_id
1 'polypeptide(L)'
;MAKSKDNVVMQGASGKVGRNLVFRQKGDQTIIAKRPRTVTGRVLSDKQLAVQNKFYDASQYAKRAMLDPLLKKAYAEKATINQQPYNVAFKDYFNEPSVRKFDDSAYRGMVGDIITIQVKDIMKVNEVSVEILDQSDIHLESGLATATDDSNSQWTYEATVANVDYDTAKFKIIMLDTPKKITKVQKKYGEDMNP
;
A
#
# COMPACT_ATOMS: atom_id res chain seq x y z
N MET A 1 -5.37 30.51 18.88
CA MET A 1 -5.69 29.48 19.91
C MET A 1 -4.94 29.86 21.18
N ALA A 2 -5.62 30.04 22.32
CA ALA A 2 -4.95 30.37 23.57
C ALA A 2 -4.08 29.19 24.04
N LYS A 3 -2.86 29.48 24.50
CA LYS A 3 -1.92 28.47 25.02
C LYS A 3 -1.57 28.85 26.46
N SER A 4 -1.87 27.98 27.42
CA SER A 4 -1.36 28.07 28.79
C SER A 4 -0.03 27.32 28.82
N LYS A 5 1.08 28.01 29.06
CA LYS A 5 2.41 27.41 29.23
C LYS A 5 2.71 27.28 30.72
N ASP A 6 3.43 26.24 31.12
CA ASP A 6 3.96 26.03 32.49
C ASP A 6 2.90 26.03 33.61
N ASN A 7 1.68 25.58 33.29
CA ASN A 7 0.61 25.42 34.29
C ASN A 7 0.80 24.12 35.08
N VAL A 8 1.61 24.20 36.14
CA VAL A 8 1.89 23.10 37.07
C VAL A 8 0.62 22.52 37.72
N VAL A 9 -0.42 23.34 37.91
CA VAL A 9 -1.67 22.92 38.56
C VAL A 9 -2.46 21.94 37.70
N MET A 10 -2.38 22.08 36.37
CA MET A 10 -3.13 21.26 35.41
C MET A 10 -2.23 20.28 34.63
N GLN A 11 -0.95 20.17 34.99
CA GLN A 11 -0.02 19.25 34.33
C GLN A 11 -0.40 17.80 34.63
N GLY A 12 -0.43 16.96 33.59
CA GLY A 12 -0.85 15.55 33.71
C GLY A 12 -2.36 15.33 33.86
N ALA A 13 -3.17 16.38 34.03
CA ALA A 13 -4.62 16.25 34.12
C ALA A 13 -5.23 15.65 32.84
N SER A 14 -6.15 14.71 32.99
CA SER A 14 -6.85 14.07 31.87
C SER A 14 -8.31 13.81 32.19
N GLY A 15 -9.13 13.66 31.17
CA GLY A 15 -10.55 13.35 31.31
C GLY A 15 -11.45 14.58 31.34
N LYS A 16 -12.70 14.36 31.72
CA LYS A 16 -13.77 15.37 31.65
C LYS A 16 -13.81 16.20 32.93
N VAL A 17 -13.80 17.52 32.79
CA VAL A 17 -13.96 18.45 33.92
C VAL A 17 -15.23 19.27 33.71
N GLY A 18 -16.16 19.13 34.65
CA GLY A 18 -17.49 19.74 34.55
C GLY A 18 -18.25 19.27 33.30
N ARG A 19 -19.09 20.14 32.73
CA ARG A 19 -19.90 19.80 31.54
C ARG A 19 -19.22 20.12 30.21
N ASN A 20 -18.30 21.09 30.19
CA ASN A 20 -17.86 21.77 28.98
C ASN A 20 -16.40 21.56 28.62
N LEU A 21 -15.56 21.02 29.52
CA LEU A 21 -14.12 20.91 29.29
C LEU A 21 -13.67 19.45 29.31
N VAL A 22 -12.72 19.14 28.45
CA VAL A 22 -12.01 17.86 28.42
C VAL A 22 -10.52 18.16 28.35
N PHE A 23 -9.78 17.53 29.24
CA PHE A 23 -8.33 17.56 29.30
C PHE A 23 -7.82 16.30 28.60
N ARG A 24 -6.86 16.46 27.69
CA ARG A 24 -6.20 15.34 27.01
C ARG A 24 -4.71 15.57 26.94
N GLN A 25 -3.95 14.49 27.10
CA GLN A 25 -2.49 14.50 26.97
C GLN A 25 -2.11 14.28 25.51
N LYS A 26 -1.12 15.03 25.03
CA LYS A 26 -0.48 14.81 23.72
C LYS A 26 1.03 15.01 23.88
N GLY A 27 1.77 13.91 24.02
CA GLY A 27 3.15 13.97 24.52
C GLY A 27 3.15 14.61 25.91
N ASP A 28 4.06 15.56 26.14
CA ASP A 28 4.22 16.25 27.43
C ASP A 28 3.27 17.45 27.64
N GLN A 29 2.27 17.60 26.76
CA GLN A 29 1.35 18.75 26.78
C GLN A 29 -0.04 18.35 27.27
N THR A 30 -0.54 19.06 28.30
CA THR A 30 -1.96 19.06 28.67
C THR A 30 -2.74 19.98 27.74
N ILE A 31 -3.68 19.44 26.97
CA ILE A 31 -4.57 20.20 26.08
C ILE A 31 -5.96 20.29 26.70
N ILE A 32 -6.44 21.53 26.88
CA ILE A 32 -7.80 21.84 27.33
C ILE A 32 -8.66 22.12 26.10
N ALA A 33 -9.71 21.35 25.90
CA ALA A 33 -10.65 21.53 24.80
C ALA A 33 -12.08 21.61 25.30
N LYS A 34 -12.94 22.30 24.53
CA LYS A 34 -14.38 22.19 24.72
C LYS A 34 -14.81 20.75 24.49
N ARG A 35 -15.69 20.23 25.35
CA ARG A 35 -16.25 18.89 25.19
C ARG A 35 -16.84 18.76 23.77
N PRO A 36 -16.49 17.71 23.03
CA PRO A 36 -17.09 17.45 21.74
C PRO A 36 -18.62 17.39 21.87
N ARG A 37 -19.33 18.16 21.05
CA ARG A 37 -20.79 18.03 20.94
C ARG A 37 -21.07 16.94 19.91
N THR A 38 -21.67 15.84 20.33
CA THR A 38 -22.22 14.85 19.41
C THR A 38 -23.43 15.49 18.74
N VAL A 39 -23.36 15.74 17.43
CA VAL A 39 -24.50 16.24 16.66
C VAL A 39 -25.36 15.03 16.29
N THR A 40 -26.52 14.90 16.91
CA THR A 40 -27.53 13.89 16.54
C THR A 40 -28.11 14.21 15.17
N GLY A 41 -28.24 13.20 14.31
CA GLY A 41 -28.77 13.37 12.94
C GLY A 41 -27.76 13.94 11.92
N ARG A 42 -26.45 13.86 12.20
CA ARG A 42 -25.43 14.25 11.22
C ARG A 42 -25.48 13.34 10.00
N VAL A 43 -25.85 13.91 8.85
CA VAL A 43 -25.74 13.23 7.56
C VAL A 43 -24.27 13.21 7.14
N LEU A 44 -23.74 12.02 6.86
CA LEU A 44 -22.38 11.86 6.35
C LEU A 44 -22.36 12.19 4.86
N SER A 45 -21.32 12.89 4.41
CA SER A 45 -21.08 13.02 2.96
C SER A 45 -20.67 11.66 2.37
N ASP A 46 -20.88 11.46 1.08
CA ASP A 46 -20.48 10.21 0.39
C ASP A 46 -19.00 9.86 0.61
N LYS A 47 -18.11 10.85 0.59
CA LYS A 47 -16.68 10.66 0.88
C LYS A 47 -16.41 10.15 2.30
N GLN A 48 -17.19 10.62 3.29
CA GLN A 48 -17.08 10.17 4.68
C GLN A 48 -17.59 8.73 4.83
N LEU A 49 -18.70 8.41 4.17
CA LEU A 49 -19.25 7.06 4.15
C LEU A 49 -18.29 6.07 3.48
N ALA A 50 -17.69 6.46 2.36
CA ALA A 50 -16.68 5.64 1.67
C ALA A 50 -15.47 5.33 2.55
N VAL A 51 -14.95 6.33 3.28
CA VAL A 51 -13.85 6.12 4.23
C VAL A 51 -14.27 5.21 5.38
N GLN A 52 -15.48 5.37 5.92
CA GLN A 52 -16.00 4.53 7.00
C GLN A 52 -16.13 3.07 6.56
N ASN A 53 -16.70 2.84 5.38
CA ASN A 53 -16.85 1.51 4.80
C ASN A 53 -15.47 0.87 4.57
N LYS A 54 -14.53 1.60 3.96
CA LYS A 54 -13.16 1.09 3.74
C LYS A 54 -12.45 0.73 5.06
N PHE A 55 -12.67 1.52 6.12
CA PHE A 55 -12.14 1.22 7.46
C PHE A 55 -12.79 -0.04 8.06
N TYR A 56 -14.10 -0.20 7.90
CA TYR A 56 -14.81 -1.39 8.34
C TYR A 56 -14.28 -2.64 7.62
N ASP A 57 -14.16 -2.58 6.29
CA ASP A 57 -13.66 -3.67 5.46
C ASP A 57 -12.23 -4.06 5.86
N ALA A 58 -11.34 -3.08 6.05
CA ALA A 58 -9.98 -3.30 6.53
C ALA A 58 -9.95 -4.01 7.90
N SER A 59 -10.83 -3.62 8.82
CA SER A 59 -10.94 -4.26 10.14
C SER A 59 -11.39 -5.71 10.01
N GLN A 60 -12.39 -5.98 9.16
CA GLN A 60 -12.89 -7.34 8.94
C GLN A 60 -11.85 -8.21 8.26
N TYR A 61 -11.12 -7.67 7.28
CA TYR A 61 -10.00 -8.33 6.65
C TYR A 61 -8.91 -8.70 7.66
N ALA A 62 -8.44 -7.74 8.46
CA ALA A 62 -7.38 -7.97 9.44
C ALA A 62 -7.81 -9.01 10.48
N LYS A 63 -9.07 -9.00 10.94
CA LYS A 63 -9.60 -10.05 11.84
C LYS A 63 -9.54 -11.43 11.19
N ARG A 64 -9.92 -11.56 9.91
CA ARG A 64 -9.86 -12.82 9.17
C ARG A 64 -8.42 -13.30 8.98
N ALA A 65 -7.50 -12.40 8.65
CA ALA A 65 -6.09 -12.73 8.51
C ALA A 65 -5.48 -13.27 9.82
N MET A 66 -5.96 -12.81 10.98
CA MET A 66 -5.51 -13.33 12.28
C MET A 66 -6.02 -14.74 12.61
N LEU A 67 -7.03 -15.24 11.90
CA LEU A 67 -7.52 -16.62 12.07
C LEU A 67 -6.62 -17.64 11.36
N ASP A 68 -5.89 -17.22 10.33
CA ASP A 68 -4.93 -18.06 9.63
C ASP A 68 -3.56 -18.00 10.35
N PRO A 69 -3.06 -19.13 10.90
CA PRO A 69 -1.78 -19.16 11.60
C PRO A 69 -0.58 -18.76 10.75
N LEU A 70 -0.58 -19.09 9.45
CA LEU A 70 0.52 -18.80 8.55
C LEU A 70 0.59 -17.30 8.24
N LEU A 71 -0.55 -16.70 7.87
CA LEU A 71 -0.63 -15.26 7.63
C LEU A 71 -0.33 -14.46 8.89
N LYS A 72 -0.88 -14.88 10.05
CA LYS A 72 -0.59 -14.23 11.33
C LYS A 72 0.90 -14.21 11.65
N LYS A 73 1.61 -15.32 11.41
CA LYS A 73 3.06 -15.40 11.63
C LYS A 73 3.81 -14.47 10.67
N ALA A 74 3.44 -14.48 9.39
CA ALA A 74 4.06 -13.59 8.39
C ALA A 74 3.90 -12.10 8.74
N TYR A 75 2.71 -11.69 9.20
CA TYR A 75 2.48 -10.32 9.68
C TYR A 75 3.21 -10.01 10.99
N ALA A 76 3.43 -11.01 11.86
CA ALA A 76 4.18 -10.83 13.10
C ALA A 76 5.67 -10.56 12.83
N GLU A 77 6.25 -11.23 11.83
CA GLU A 77 7.65 -11.01 11.42
C GLU A 77 7.88 -9.61 10.84
N LYS A 78 6.84 -8.99 10.27
CA LYS A 78 6.88 -7.62 9.73
C LYS A 78 6.50 -6.54 10.73
N ALA A 79 6.03 -6.89 11.92
CA ALA A 79 5.57 -5.93 12.92
C ALA A 79 6.76 -5.17 13.54
N THR A 80 6.67 -3.84 13.59
CA THR A 80 7.67 -3.02 14.29
C THR A 80 7.34 -2.88 15.79
N ILE A 81 8.20 -2.19 16.55
CA ILE A 81 7.97 -1.89 17.97
C ILE A 81 6.55 -1.31 18.17
N ASN A 82 5.82 -1.85 19.15
CA ASN A 82 4.43 -1.51 19.49
C ASN A 82 3.38 -1.79 18.41
N GLN A 83 3.70 -2.58 17.37
CA GLN A 83 2.71 -3.06 16.41
C GLN A 83 2.32 -4.51 16.70
N GLN A 84 1.03 -4.79 16.64
CA GLN A 84 0.50 -6.15 16.64
C GLN A 84 0.36 -6.64 15.20
N PRO A 85 0.39 -7.96 14.93
CA PRO A 85 0.20 -8.50 13.57
C PRO A 85 -1.11 -8.01 12.92
N TYR A 86 -2.15 -7.81 13.74
CA TYR A 86 -3.41 -7.19 13.32
C TYR A 86 -3.22 -5.79 12.72
N ASN A 87 -2.37 -4.95 13.32
CA ASN A 87 -2.12 -3.59 12.86
C ASN A 87 -1.42 -3.60 11.49
N VAL A 88 -0.52 -4.55 11.27
CA VAL A 88 0.19 -4.73 10.00
C VAL A 88 -0.80 -5.17 8.93
N ALA A 89 -1.63 -6.20 9.18
CA ALA A 89 -2.67 -6.63 8.25
C ALA A 89 -3.70 -5.53 7.96
N PHE A 90 -4.07 -4.75 8.96
CA PHE A 90 -4.96 -3.60 8.77
C PHE A 90 -4.34 -2.55 7.85
N LYS A 91 -3.05 -2.24 8.03
CA LYS A 91 -2.30 -1.33 7.16
C LYS A 91 -2.16 -1.90 5.75
N ASP A 92 -1.86 -3.18 5.64
CA ASP A 92 -1.68 -3.93 4.39
C ASP A 92 -2.90 -3.81 3.48
N TYR A 93 -4.12 -3.92 4.02
CA TYR A 93 -5.35 -3.72 3.26
C TYR A 93 -5.39 -2.40 2.46
N PHE A 94 -4.85 -1.31 3.01
CA PHE A 94 -4.83 0.00 2.37
C PHE A 94 -3.67 0.20 1.41
N ASN A 95 -2.65 -0.66 1.46
CA ASN A 95 -1.51 -0.61 0.57
C ASN A 95 -1.69 -1.70 -0.49
N GLU A 96 -1.23 -1.44 -1.69
CA GLU A 96 -1.25 -2.43 -2.76
C GLU A 96 0.19 -2.54 -3.27
N PRO A 97 0.60 -3.72 -3.76
CA PRO A 97 1.90 -3.85 -4.39
C PRO A 97 2.01 -2.82 -5.51
N SER A 98 3.12 -2.09 -5.50
CA SER A 98 3.37 -0.98 -6.43
C SER A 98 4.70 -1.17 -7.12
N VAL A 99 4.75 -0.85 -8.41
CA VAL A 99 6.00 -0.83 -9.17
C VAL A 99 6.78 0.42 -8.77
N ARG A 100 7.95 0.23 -8.15
CA ARG A 100 8.83 1.32 -7.71
C ARG A 100 9.74 1.80 -8.83
N LYS A 101 10.28 0.86 -9.62
CA LYS A 101 11.12 1.14 -10.77
C LYS A 101 10.81 0.11 -11.85
N PHE A 102 10.60 0.57 -13.07
CA PHE A 102 10.52 -0.24 -14.26
C PHE A 102 11.71 0.11 -15.16
N ASP A 103 12.51 -0.87 -15.52
CA ASP A 103 13.71 -0.69 -16.34
C ASP A 103 13.59 -1.56 -17.59
N ASP A 104 13.21 -0.92 -18.69
CA ASP A 104 13.08 -1.46 -20.04
C ASP A 104 14.22 -1.00 -20.95
N SER A 105 15.28 -0.43 -20.37
CA SER A 105 16.41 0.13 -21.13
C SER A 105 17.12 -0.89 -22.01
N ALA A 106 17.10 -2.17 -21.65
CA ALA A 106 17.66 -3.28 -22.40
C ALA A 106 16.66 -3.91 -23.40
N TYR A 107 15.38 -3.52 -23.38
CA TYR A 107 14.37 -4.01 -24.31
C TYR A 107 14.45 -3.27 -25.66
N ARG A 108 14.73 -4.03 -26.71
CA ARG A 108 14.81 -3.62 -28.12
C ARG A 108 13.90 -4.47 -29.00
N GLY A 109 12.95 -5.18 -28.39
CA GLY A 109 11.99 -6.02 -29.10
C GLY A 109 12.59 -7.30 -29.68
N MET A 110 13.74 -7.74 -29.18
CA MET A 110 14.33 -9.03 -29.56
C MET A 110 14.00 -10.10 -28.53
N VAL A 111 13.94 -11.35 -28.99
CA VAL A 111 13.83 -12.51 -28.10
C VAL A 111 15.09 -12.57 -27.23
N GLY A 112 14.92 -12.75 -25.92
CA GLY A 112 16.00 -12.76 -24.93
C GLY A 112 16.27 -11.39 -24.29
N ASP A 113 15.60 -10.33 -24.73
CA ASP A 113 15.73 -9.01 -24.09
C ASP A 113 15.18 -9.04 -22.67
N ILE A 114 15.87 -8.34 -21.76
CA ILE A 114 15.56 -8.38 -20.32
C ILE A 114 14.88 -7.09 -19.90
N ILE A 115 13.80 -7.24 -19.12
CA ILE A 115 13.09 -6.15 -18.44
C ILE A 115 13.24 -6.37 -16.94
N THR A 116 13.69 -5.34 -16.22
CA THR A 116 13.84 -5.42 -14.75
C THR A 116 12.76 -4.61 -14.05
N ILE A 117 12.14 -5.20 -13.04
CA ILE A 117 11.01 -4.64 -12.31
C ILE A 117 11.35 -4.65 -10.83
N GLN A 118 11.33 -3.48 -10.20
CA GLN A 118 11.42 -3.35 -8.74
C GLN A 118 10.04 -3.09 -8.17
N VAL A 119 9.59 -3.97 -7.27
CA VAL A 119 8.28 -3.89 -6.63
C VAL A 119 8.44 -3.50 -5.17
N LYS A 120 7.50 -2.72 -4.66
CA LYS A 120 7.42 -2.33 -3.26
C LYS A 120 6.06 -2.70 -2.70
N ASP A 121 6.10 -3.49 -1.63
CA ASP A 121 4.93 -3.87 -0.84
C ASP A 121 5.32 -4.07 0.64
N ILE A 122 4.31 -4.15 1.52
CA ILE A 122 4.47 -4.46 2.94
C ILE A 122 4.72 -5.96 3.12
N MET A 123 3.95 -6.76 2.40
CA MET A 123 4.08 -8.22 2.35
C MET A 123 4.90 -8.65 1.13
N LYS A 124 5.20 -9.95 1.05
CA LYS A 124 6.06 -10.49 -0.01
C LYS A 124 5.21 -10.73 -1.26
N VAL A 125 5.61 -10.14 -2.38
CA VAL A 125 5.00 -10.42 -3.68
C VAL A 125 5.36 -11.85 -4.10
N ASN A 126 4.35 -12.66 -4.33
CA ASN A 126 4.50 -14.08 -4.66
C ASN A 126 4.76 -14.28 -6.15
N GLU A 127 4.05 -13.53 -6.99
CA GLU A 127 4.12 -13.68 -8.45
C GLU A 127 4.06 -12.31 -9.12
N VAL A 128 4.88 -12.15 -10.16
CA VAL A 128 4.82 -11.02 -11.08
C VAL A 128 4.71 -11.59 -12.49
N SER A 129 3.71 -11.15 -13.24
CA SER A 129 3.62 -11.44 -14.67
C SER A 129 3.68 -10.16 -15.48
N VAL A 130 4.30 -10.26 -16.64
CA VAL A 130 4.42 -9.16 -17.59
C VAL A 130 3.63 -9.56 -18.82
N GLU A 131 2.75 -8.66 -19.25
CA GLU A 131 2.04 -8.73 -20.52
C GLU A 131 2.54 -7.58 -21.39
N ILE A 132 3.05 -7.90 -22.58
CA ILE A 132 3.52 -6.92 -23.56
C ILE A 132 2.40 -6.72 -24.59
N LEU A 133 2.06 -5.45 -24.80
CA LEU A 133 1.04 -4.98 -25.72
C LEU A 133 1.68 -4.08 -26.77
N ASP A 134 1.14 -4.08 -27.98
CA ASP A 134 1.51 -3.13 -29.02
C ASP A 134 0.88 -1.74 -28.79
N GLN A 135 1.13 -0.80 -29.72
CA GLN A 135 0.53 0.55 -29.67
C GLN A 135 -1.01 0.53 -29.61
N SER A 136 -1.63 -0.46 -30.25
CA SER A 136 -3.08 -0.64 -30.39
C SER A 136 -3.71 -1.44 -29.25
N ASP A 137 -2.96 -1.70 -28.17
CA ASP A 137 -3.37 -2.54 -27.04
C ASP A 137 -3.66 -4.01 -27.44
N ILE A 138 -3.05 -4.48 -28.53
CA ILE A 138 -3.09 -5.88 -28.95
C ILE A 138 -2.02 -6.65 -28.18
N HIS A 139 -2.44 -7.78 -27.62
CA HIS A 139 -1.58 -8.71 -26.90
C HIS A 139 -0.50 -9.31 -27.80
N LEU A 140 0.77 -9.11 -27.45
CA LEU A 140 1.91 -9.72 -28.13
C LEU A 140 2.39 -10.97 -27.38
N GLU A 141 2.65 -10.83 -26.08
CA GLU A 141 3.06 -11.94 -25.23
C GLU A 141 2.70 -11.70 -23.76
N SER A 142 2.70 -12.80 -22.99
CA SER A 142 2.70 -12.73 -21.54
C SER A 142 3.50 -13.87 -20.92
N GLY A 143 4.08 -13.62 -19.76
CA GLY A 143 4.75 -14.66 -19.00
C GLY A 143 5.02 -14.24 -17.56
N LEU A 144 5.52 -15.20 -16.80
CA LEU A 144 5.96 -14.98 -15.42
C LEU A 144 7.36 -14.39 -15.42
N ALA A 145 7.55 -13.34 -14.61
CA ALA A 145 8.88 -12.85 -14.29
C ALA A 145 9.51 -13.75 -13.21
N THR A 146 10.84 -13.78 -13.19
CA THR A 146 11.64 -14.53 -12.21
C THR A 146 12.14 -13.59 -11.13
N ALA A 147 11.98 -13.97 -9.86
CA ALA A 147 12.52 -13.19 -8.75
C ALA A 147 14.06 -13.33 -8.73
N THR A 148 14.75 -12.20 -8.68
CA THR A 148 16.22 -12.14 -8.63
C THR A 148 16.78 -12.09 -7.21
N ASP A 149 15.92 -11.91 -6.20
CA ASP A 149 16.32 -11.78 -4.80
C ASP A 149 15.42 -12.60 -3.85
N ASP A 150 15.97 -13.02 -2.70
CA ASP A 150 15.22 -13.79 -1.69
C ASP A 150 14.02 -13.01 -1.11
N SER A 151 14.07 -11.68 -1.20
CA SER A 151 13.02 -10.78 -0.72
C SER A 151 11.88 -10.55 -1.73
N ASN A 152 12.01 -11.09 -2.96
CA ASN A 152 11.09 -10.89 -4.09
C ASN A 152 10.77 -9.40 -4.35
N SER A 153 11.76 -8.53 -4.16
CA SER A 153 11.64 -7.09 -4.43
C SER A 153 12.09 -6.74 -5.85
N GLN A 154 12.88 -7.62 -6.48
CA GLN A 154 13.40 -7.43 -7.83
C GLN A 154 13.05 -8.64 -8.69
N TRP A 155 12.53 -8.36 -9.88
CA TRP A 155 12.05 -9.35 -10.82
C TRP A 155 12.61 -9.07 -12.21
N THR A 156 12.94 -10.11 -12.95
CA THR A 156 13.38 -10.04 -14.34
C THR A 156 12.41 -10.78 -15.23
N TYR A 157 12.03 -10.17 -16.35
CA TYR A 157 11.27 -10.81 -17.40
C TYR A 157 12.10 -10.87 -18.67
N GLU A 158 12.15 -12.03 -19.30
CA GLU A 158 12.84 -12.27 -20.57
C GLU A 158 11.79 -12.33 -21.69
N ALA A 159 11.94 -11.48 -22.68
CA ALA A 159 11.04 -11.43 -23.82
C ALA A 159 11.17 -12.70 -24.66
N THR A 160 10.04 -13.31 -25.01
CA THR A 160 10.00 -14.57 -25.79
C THR A 160 9.54 -14.35 -27.22
N VAL A 161 8.98 -13.18 -27.52
CA VAL A 161 8.46 -12.82 -28.84
C VAL A 161 9.16 -11.56 -29.34
N ALA A 162 9.57 -11.58 -30.61
CA ALA A 162 10.13 -10.40 -31.26
C ALA A 162 9.04 -9.36 -31.52
N ASN A 163 9.33 -8.10 -31.22
CA ASN A 163 8.46 -6.95 -31.43
C ASN A 163 9.20 -5.89 -32.24
N VAL A 164 8.79 -5.66 -33.48
CA VAL A 164 9.47 -4.71 -34.38
C VAL A 164 9.23 -3.26 -33.94
N ASP A 165 8.07 -2.96 -33.39
CA ASP A 165 7.64 -1.61 -32.98
C ASP A 165 7.75 -1.43 -31.45
N TYR A 166 8.88 -1.89 -30.89
CA TYR A 166 9.11 -1.95 -29.44
C TYR A 166 9.07 -0.57 -28.75
N ASP A 167 9.37 0.49 -29.47
CA ASP A 167 9.41 1.87 -28.97
C ASP A 167 8.03 2.44 -28.62
N THR A 168 6.98 1.80 -29.12
CA THR A 168 5.57 2.12 -28.81
C THR A 168 4.89 1.09 -27.91
N ALA A 169 5.65 0.08 -27.46
CA ALA A 169 5.13 -0.99 -26.64
C ALA A 169 4.59 -0.49 -25.29
N LYS A 170 3.59 -1.21 -24.77
CA LYS A 170 3.05 -1.02 -23.44
C LYS A 170 3.22 -2.29 -22.63
N PHE A 171 3.59 -2.14 -21.37
CA PHE A 171 3.82 -3.21 -20.43
C PHE A 171 2.75 -3.20 -19.37
N LYS A 172 2.05 -4.31 -19.24
CA LYS A 172 1.05 -4.51 -18.19
C LYS A 172 1.59 -5.52 -17.19
N ILE A 173 1.92 -5.01 -16.02
CA ILE A 173 2.54 -5.73 -14.93
C ILE A 173 1.43 -6.13 -13.96
N ILE A 174 1.28 -7.44 -13.75
CA ILE A 174 0.28 -8.01 -12.85
C ILE A 174 1.02 -8.64 -11.67
N MET A 175 0.75 -8.14 -10.47
CA MET A 175 1.42 -8.55 -9.23
C MET A 175 0.43 -9.26 -8.31
N LEU A 176 0.84 -10.38 -7.73
CA LEU A 176 0.09 -11.14 -6.74
C LEU A 176 0.85 -11.15 -5.41
N ASP A 177 0.29 -10.56 -4.37
CA ASP A 177 0.89 -10.52 -3.04
C ASP A 177 0.47 -11.72 -2.15
N THR A 178 1.17 -11.93 -1.02
CA THR A 178 0.91 -12.96 0.00
C THR A 178 -0.56 -13.09 0.42
N PRO A 179 -1.35 -12.00 0.56
CA PRO A 179 -2.78 -12.07 0.83
C PRO A 179 -3.64 -12.28 -0.42
N LYS A 180 -3.03 -12.74 -1.52
CA LYS A 180 -3.63 -12.99 -2.84
C LYS A 180 -4.30 -11.75 -3.44
N LYS A 181 -3.77 -10.58 -3.12
CA LYS A 181 -4.20 -9.32 -3.71
C LYS A 181 -3.57 -9.19 -5.09
N ILE A 182 -4.38 -8.95 -6.11
CA ILE A 182 -3.94 -8.75 -7.49
C ILE A 182 -3.94 -7.27 -7.81
N THR A 183 -2.80 -6.74 -8.20
CA THR A 183 -2.67 -5.35 -8.69
C THR A 183 -2.19 -5.36 -10.12
N LYS A 184 -2.74 -4.47 -10.95
CA LYS A 184 -2.37 -4.31 -12.36
C LYS A 184 -1.83 -2.90 -12.55
N VAL A 185 -0.64 -2.79 -13.09
CA VAL A 185 0.02 -1.52 -13.43
C VAL A 185 0.34 -1.55 -14.90
N GLN A 186 0.03 -0.47 -15.61
CA GLN A 186 0.38 -0.31 -17.02
C GLN A 186 1.44 0.78 -17.15
N LYS A 187 2.49 0.50 -17.93
CA LYS A 187 3.62 1.37 -18.22
C LYS A 187 3.84 1.45 -19.72
N LYS A 188 4.27 2.59 -20.24
CA LYS A 188 4.72 2.74 -21.62
C LYS A 188 6.22 2.52 -21.71
N TYR A 189 6.69 2.12 -22.90
CA TYR A 189 8.12 2.08 -23.16
C TYR A 189 8.79 3.42 -22.85
N GLY A 190 9.90 3.37 -22.10
CA GLY A 190 10.68 4.53 -21.70
C GLY A 190 10.01 5.49 -20.69
N GLU A 191 8.86 5.13 -20.11
CA GLU A 191 8.12 6.01 -19.18
C GLU A 191 8.94 6.37 -17.93
N ASP A 192 9.66 5.40 -17.38
CA ASP A 192 10.41 5.54 -16.12
C ASP A 192 11.92 5.84 -16.36
N MET A 193 12.32 6.12 -17.60
CA MET A 193 13.70 6.39 -18.02
C MET A 193 14.14 7.85 -17.85
N ASN A 194 13.21 8.76 -17.53
CA ASN A 194 13.53 10.16 -17.22
C ASN A 194 13.30 10.45 -15.72
N PRO A 195 14.32 10.97 -15.00
CA PRO A 195 14.24 11.28 -13.57
C PRO A 195 13.31 12.45 -13.22
#